data_AF-A0A0A6ULC3-F1
#
_entry.id   AF-A0A0A6ULC3-F1
#
_cell.length_a   1.000
_cell.length_b   1.000
_cell.length_c   1.000
_cell.angle_alpha   90.00
_cell.angle_beta   90.00
_cell.angle_gamma   90.00
#
_symmetry.space_group_name_H-M   'P 1'
#
loop_
_entity.id
_entity.type
_entity.pdbx_description
1 polymer ?
#
loop_
_entity_poly.entity_id
_entity_poly.type
_entity_poly.pdbx_seq_one_letter_code
_entity_poly.pdbx_strand_id
1 'polypeptide(L)'
;MLEERDRRALADIEQRLAAEDPDFVRRMQGDRPIPLIPFLCLAGFLALPFVATFLGPTAALILADVVGVAVVALLAYRHLRD
;
A
#
# COMPACT_ATOMS: atom_id res chain seq x y z
N MET A 1 17.25 7.28 -26.74
CA MET A 1 17.28 6.03 -27.51
C MET A 1 18.08 4.99 -26.74
N LEU A 2 17.51 4.47 -25.65
CA LEU A 2 18.02 3.28 -24.94
C LEU A 2 17.44 2.08 -25.68
N GLU A 3 17.92 1.87 -26.90
CA GLU A 3 17.21 1.13 -27.94
C GLU A 3 17.70 -0.32 -28.01
N GLU A 4 16.77 -1.22 -27.76
CA GLU A 4 16.80 -2.65 -28.11
C GLU A 4 17.80 -3.55 -27.38
N ARG A 5 19.06 -3.13 -27.20
CA ARG A 5 20.10 -3.99 -26.64
C ARG A 5 19.92 -4.18 -25.14
N ASP A 6 19.66 -3.09 -24.42
CA ASP A 6 19.36 -3.13 -22.98
C ASP A 6 18.05 -3.85 -22.70
N ARG A 7 17.06 -3.70 -23.59
CA ARG A 7 15.76 -4.38 -23.48
C ARG A 7 15.90 -5.89 -23.61
N ARG A 8 16.76 -6.36 -24.54
CA ARG A 8 17.06 -7.79 -24.69
C ARG A 8 17.88 -8.33 -23.53
N ALA A 9 18.85 -7.56 -23.03
CA ALA A 9 19.64 -7.95 -21.86
C ALA A 9 18.75 -8.08 -20.61
N LEU A 10 17.82 -7.15 -20.41
CA LEU A 10 16.82 -7.20 -19.34
C LEU A 10 15.90 -8.42 -19.47
N ALA A 11 15.38 -8.69 -20.67
CA ALA A 11 14.50 -9.84 -20.90
C ALA A 11 15.22 -11.18 -20.62
N ASP A 12 16.50 -11.29 -20.98
CA ASP A 12 17.30 -12.49 -20.72
C ASP A 12 17.58 -12.66 -19.21
N ILE A 13 17.84 -11.56 -18.50
CA ILE A 13 17.99 -11.57 -17.03
C ILE A 13 16.68 -11.99 -16.36
N GLU A 14 15.55 -11.41 -16.75
CA GLU A 14 14.22 -11.77 -16.22
C GLU A 14 13.88 -13.23 -16.46
N GLN A 15 14.19 -13.76 -17.65
CA GLN A 15 13.94 -15.15 -18.00
C GLN A 15 14.79 -16.12 -17.19
N ARG A 16 16.08 -15.80 -16.97
CA ARG A 16 16.97 -16.61 -16.12
C ARG A 16 16.54 -16.57 -14.65
N LEU A 17 16.16 -15.40 -14.16
CA LEU A 17 15.68 -15.23 -12.78
C LEU A 17 14.36 -15.96 -12.54
N ALA A 18 13.47 -16.01 -13.54
CA ALA A 18 12.22 -16.75 -13.48
C ALA A 18 12.41 -18.27 -13.44
N ALA A 19 13.46 -18.78 -14.10
CA ALA A 19 13.82 -20.19 -14.07
C ALA A 19 14.51 -20.60 -12.75
N GLU A 20 15.25 -19.69 -12.12
CA GLU A 20 15.98 -19.94 -10.86
C GLU A 20 15.10 -19.78 -9.60
N ASP A 21 14.19 -18.79 -9.56
CA ASP A 21 13.27 -18.59 -8.43
C ASP A 21 11.85 -18.17 -8.93
N PRO A 22 10.95 -19.13 -9.20
CA PRO A 22 9.58 -18.84 -9.62
C PRO A 22 8.76 -18.15 -8.53
N ASP A 23 9.12 -18.31 -7.25
CA ASP A 23 8.44 -17.65 -6.14
C ASP A 23 8.84 -16.17 -6.05
N PHE A 24 10.06 -15.80 -6.46
CA PHE A 24 10.49 -14.41 -6.60
C PHE A 24 9.68 -13.68 -7.67
N VAL A 25 9.46 -14.32 -8.83
CA VAL A 25 8.62 -13.75 -9.89
C VAL A 25 7.18 -13.55 -9.42
N ARG A 26 6.62 -14.51 -8.68
CA ARG A 26 5.29 -14.36 -8.06
C ARG A 26 5.23 -13.20 -7.05
N ARG A 27 6.30 -12.94 -6.30
CA ARG A 27 6.39 -11.79 -5.39
C ARG A 27 6.49 -10.46 -6.13
N MET A 28 7.23 -10.42 -7.24
CA MET A 28 7.46 -9.22 -8.07
C MET A 28 6.28 -8.87 -8.98
N GLN A 29 5.61 -9.88 -9.56
CA GLN A 29 4.36 -9.73 -10.31
C GLN A 29 3.14 -9.48 -9.41
N GLY A 30 3.36 -9.50 -8.09
CA GLY A 30 2.33 -9.29 -7.09
C GLY A 30 1.71 -7.91 -7.29
N ASP A 31 0.56 -7.90 -7.94
CA ASP A 31 -0.49 -6.88 -7.89
C ASP A 31 -1.05 -6.84 -6.46
N ARG A 32 -0.15 -6.61 -5.50
CA ARG A 32 -0.49 -6.56 -4.09
C ARG A 32 -1.35 -5.32 -3.95
N PRO A 33 -2.65 -5.45 -3.63
CA PRO A 33 -3.48 -4.27 -3.41
C PRO A 33 -2.77 -3.42 -2.38
N ILE A 34 -2.66 -2.12 -2.67
CA ILE A 34 -2.04 -1.14 -1.77
C ILE A 34 -2.55 -1.42 -0.36
N PRO A 35 -1.66 -1.58 0.63
CA PRO A 35 -2.09 -1.98 1.96
C PRO A 35 -2.91 -0.83 2.56
N LEU A 36 -4.24 -0.95 2.43
CA LEU A 36 -5.21 0.09 2.76
C LEU A 36 -5.14 0.53 4.22
N ILE A 37 -4.89 -0.42 5.14
CA ILE A 37 -4.80 -0.14 6.58
C ILE A 37 -3.61 0.79 6.91
N PRO A 38 -2.34 0.44 6.58
CA PRO A 38 -1.23 1.35 6.87
C PRO A 38 -1.35 2.66 6.07
N PHE A 39 -1.96 2.66 4.89
CA PHE A 39 -2.24 3.89 4.16
C PHE A 39 -3.22 4.80 4.91
N LEU A 40 -4.34 4.26 5.41
CA LEU A 40 -5.33 4.99 6.22
C LEU A 40 -4.71 5.56 7.50
N CYS A 41 -3.91 4.75 8.21
CA CYS A 41 -3.23 5.20 9.42
C CYS A 41 -2.23 6.32 9.12
N LEU A 42 -1.43 6.19 8.06
CA LEU A 42 -0.47 7.20 7.66
C LEU A 42 -1.16 8.51 7.27
N ALA A 43 -2.21 8.43 6.43
CA ALA A 43 -2.98 9.59 6.01
C ALA A 43 -3.64 10.31 7.20
N GLY A 44 -4.24 9.55 8.13
CA GLY A 44 -4.82 10.09 9.36
C GLY A 44 -3.78 10.79 10.24
N PHE A 45 -2.61 10.17 10.43
CA PHE A 45 -1.51 10.74 11.20
C PHE A 45 -0.98 12.04 10.59
N LEU A 46 -0.81 12.09 9.26
CA LEU A 46 -0.36 13.30 8.57
C LEU A 46 -1.41 14.42 8.64
N ALA A 47 -2.70 14.09 8.59
CA ALA A 47 -3.78 15.08 8.65
C ALA A 47 -4.01 15.62 10.08
N LEU A 48 -3.72 14.82 11.11
CA LEU A 48 -3.98 15.17 12.51
C LEU A 48 -3.45 16.55 12.97
N PRO A 49 -2.18 16.92 12.73
CA PRO A 49 -1.67 18.22 13.16
C PRO A 49 -2.38 19.38 12.45
N PHE A 50 -2.71 19.24 11.16
CA PHE A 50 -3.43 20.27 10.42
C PHE A 50 -4.85 20.43 10.95
N VAL A 51 -5.57 19.31 11.17
CA VAL A 51 -6.93 19.36 11.71
C VAL A 51 -6.95 19.93 13.13
N ALA A 52 -6.02 19.52 13.99
CA ALA A 52 -5.90 20.07 15.33
C ALA A 52 -5.61 21.59 15.32
N THR A 53 -4.77 22.04 14.39
CA THR A 53 -4.36 23.46 14.30
C THR A 53 -5.46 24.35 13.71
N PHE A 54 -6.15 23.90 12.65
CA PHE A 54 -7.11 24.74 11.92
C PHE A 54 -8.57 24.57 12.38
N LEU A 55 -8.96 23.38 12.83
CA LEU A 55 -10.33 23.06 13.25
C LEU A 55 -10.44 22.80 14.76
N GLY A 56 -9.31 22.77 15.48
CA GLY A 56 -9.25 22.59 16.92
C GLY A 56 -9.22 21.12 17.38
N PRO A 57 -9.08 20.90 18.70
CA PRO A 57 -8.86 19.57 19.28
C PRO A 57 -10.06 18.63 19.10
N THR A 58 -11.28 19.14 19.16
CA THR A 58 -12.51 18.34 18.94
C THR A 58 -12.53 17.72 17.54
N ALA A 59 -12.15 18.49 16.51
CA ALA A 59 -12.10 17.98 15.14
C ALA A 59 -11.01 16.92 14.96
N ALA A 60 -9.88 17.06 15.66
CA ALA A 60 -8.81 16.06 15.63
C ALA A 60 -9.25 14.71 16.25
N LEU A 61 -10.03 14.75 17.33
CA LEU A 61 -10.63 13.55 17.92
C LEU A 61 -11.62 12.88 16.96
N ILE A 62 -12.49 13.66 16.33
CA ILE A 62 -13.43 13.13 15.32
C ILE A 62 -12.67 12.45 14.17
N LEU A 63 -11.60 13.07 13.67
CA LEU A 63 -10.77 12.46 12.63
C LEU A 63 -10.16 11.12 13.09
N ALA A 64 -9.62 11.08 14.31
CA ALA A 64 -9.03 9.86 14.87
C ALA A 64 -10.07 8.74 14.98
N ASP A 65 -11.28 9.05 15.45
CA ASP A 65 -12.38 8.09 15.56
C ASP A 65 -12.80 7.57 14.18
N VAL A 66 -12.96 8.45 13.18
CA VAL A 66 -13.32 8.04 11.81
C VAL A 66 -12.27 7.09 11.23
N VAL A 67 -10.98 7.42 11.39
CA VAL A 67 -9.88 6.55 10.92
C VAL A 67 -9.90 5.21 11.65
N GLY A 68 -10.09 5.21 12.97
CA GLY A 68 -10.20 4.00 13.77
C GLY A 68 -11.35 3.10 13.34
N VAL A 69 -12.55 3.66 13.17
CA VAL A 69 -13.73 2.92 12.70
C VAL A 69 -13.50 2.36 11.29
N ALA A 70 -12.90 3.13 10.38
CA ALA A 70 -12.59 2.66 9.03
C ALA A 70 -11.62 1.47 9.04
N VAL A 71 -10.60 1.50 9.89
CA VAL A 71 -9.65 0.39 10.05
C VAL A 71 -10.35 -0.86 10.60
N VAL A 72 -11.16 -0.72 11.65
CA VAL A 72 -11.92 -1.84 12.23
C VAL A 72 -12.88 -2.44 11.21
N ALA A 73 -13.62 -1.61 10.48
CA ALA A 73 -14.53 -2.06 9.43
C ALA A 73 -13.79 -2.82 8.32
N LEU A 74 -12.60 -2.33 7.92
CA LEU A 74 -11.80 -2.98 6.89
C LEU A 74 -11.22 -4.32 7.37
N LEU A 75 -10.82 -4.41 8.64
CA LEU A 75 -10.40 -5.67 9.25
C LEU A 75 -11.55 -6.67 9.36
N ALA A 76 -12.71 -6.23 9.82
CA ALA A 76 -13.91 -7.08 9.90
C ALA A 76 -14.34 -7.57 8.52
N TYR A 77 -14.31 -6.70 7.50
CA TYR A 77 -14.62 -7.07 6.12
C TYR A 77 -13.66 -8.13 5.57
N ARG A 78 -12.35 -7.99 5.84
CA ARG A 78 -11.35 -8.99 5.42
C ARG A 78 -11.57 -10.31 6.15
N HIS A 79 -11.79 -10.28 7.46
CA HIS A 79 -12.03 -11.48 8.24
C HIS A 79 -13.28 -12.26 7.83
N LEU A 80 -14.33 -11.58 7.35
CA LEU A 80 -15.54 -12.22 6.83
C LEU A 80 -15.39 -12.78 5.41
N ARG A 81 -14.33 -12.38 4.69
CA ARG A 81 -14.10 -12.75 3.29
C ARG A 81 -13.06 -13.87 3.13
N ASP A 82 -12.20 -14.03 4.14
CA ASP A 82 -11.28 -15.17 4.29
C ASP A 82 -12.02 -16.39 4.88
#